data_AF-A0A094HR35-F1
#
_entry.id   AF-A0A094HR35-F1
#
_cell.length_a   1.000
_cell.length_b   1.000
_cell.length_c   1.000
_cell.angle_alpha   90.00
_cell.angle_beta   90.00
_cell.angle_gamma   90.00
#
_symmetry.space_group_name_H-M   'P 1'
#
loop_
_entity.id
_entity.type
_entity.pdbx_description
1 polymer ?
#
loop_
_entity_poly.entity_id
_entity_poly.type
_entity_poly.pdbx_seq_one_letter_code
_entity_poly.pdbx_strand_id
1 'polypeptide(L)'
;MSIDNVGSNMGMSGGDQKTQLMNQVRQEAALNNARQLIEKLNEHCFAKCIPKPSSSFSSGEQQCFSQCMEKYMSTWNTVSQQYIARVQQEGAKASGGGGMF
;
A
#
# COMPACT_ATOMS: atom_id res chain seq x y z
N MET A 1 -49.48 -33.56 7.71
CA MET A 1 -48.61 -33.64 6.52
C MET A 1 -47.99 -32.26 6.36
N SER A 2 -46.69 -31.97 6.43
CA SER A 2 -45.44 -32.71 6.70
C SER A 2 -44.39 -31.58 6.90
N ILE A 3 -43.61 -31.59 7.98
CA ILE A 3 -42.19 -32.03 8.06
C ILE A 3 -41.20 -31.09 7.34
N ASP A 4 -40.42 -30.40 8.18
CA ASP A 4 -39.00 -30.05 8.12
C ASP A 4 -38.42 -29.29 6.91
N ASN A 5 -37.79 -28.13 7.19
CA ASN A 5 -36.34 -28.01 6.97
C ASN A 5 -35.68 -26.84 7.73
N VAL A 6 -35.60 -26.96 9.06
CA VAL A 6 -34.42 -26.47 9.79
C VAL A 6 -33.28 -27.40 9.39
N GLY A 7 -32.50 -27.03 8.36
CA GLY A 7 -31.48 -27.93 7.81
C GLY A 7 -31.10 -27.66 6.37
N SER A 8 -30.74 -26.42 6.03
CA SER A 8 -29.96 -26.18 4.81
C SER A 8 -28.68 -25.45 5.17
N ASN A 9 -27.78 -26.23 5.75
CA ASN A 9 -26.36 -26.21 5.43
C ASN A 9 -25.70 -24.82 5.48
N MET A 10 -25.59 -24.27 6.68
CA MET A 10 -24.48 -23.36 7.03
C MET A 10 -23.17 -24.15 7.06
N GLY A 11 -22.79 -24.67 5.90
CA GLY A 11 -21.47 -25.22 5.60
C GLY A 11 -20.65 -24.20 4.83
N MET A 12 -20.67 -22.93 5.24
CA MET A 12 -19.71 -21.94 4.73
C MET A 12 -18.42 -22.16 5.50
N SER A 13 -17.53 -22.90 4.85
CA SER A 13 -16.18 -23.19 5.29
C SER A 13 -15.56 -21.92 5.89
N GLY A 14 -15.10 -21.98 7.13
CA GLY A 14 -14.40 -20.85 7.78
C GLY A 14 -13.19 -20.33 7.00
N GLY A 15 -12.74 -21.07 5.98
CA GLY A 15 -11.76 -20.62 4.98
C GLY A 15 -12.26 -19.50 4.06
N ASP A 16 -13.54 -19.47 3.69
CA ASP A 16 -14.08 -18.48 2.75
C ASP A 16 -14.27 -17.11 3.43
N GLN A 17 -14.80 -17.11 4.65
CA GLN A 17 -14.97 -15.89 5.44
C GLN A 17 -13.61 -15.28 5.83
N LYS A 18 -12.62 -16.11 6.20
CA LYS A 18 -11.25 -15.66 6.45
C LYS A 18 -10.62 -15.06 5.20
N THR A 19 -10.81 -15.68 4.04
CA THR A 19 -10.27 -15.18 2.76
C THR A 19 -10.88 -13.85 2.38
N GLN A 20 -12.21 -13.71 2.51
CA GLN A 20 -12.91 -12.46 2.26
C GLN A 20 -12.45 -11.33 3.18
N LEU A 21 -12.31 -11.60 4.48
CA LEU A 21 -11.79 -10.63 5.44
C LEU A 21 -10.34 -10.22 5.12
N MET A 22 -9.47 -11.19 4.81
CA MET A 22 -8.08 -10.89 4.43
C MET A 22 -7.98 -10.05 3.17
N ASN A 23 -8.87 -10.26 2.19
CA ASN A 23 -8.91 -9.45 0.98
C ASN A 23 -9.36 -8.01 1.28
N GLN A 24 -10.35 -7.84 2.16
CA GLN A 24 -10.76 -6.52 2.64
C GLN A 24 -9.61 -5.78 3.34
N VAL A 25 -8.91 -6.46 4.26
CA VAL A 25 -7.76 -5.88 4.97
C VAL A 25 -6.64 -5.48 4.00
N ARG A 26 -6.34 -6.30 2.99
CA ARG A 26 -5.33 -5.96 1.98
C ARG A 26 -5.72 -4.72 1.16
N GLN A 27 -6.99 -4.60 0.79
CA GLN A 27 -7.46 -3.46 0.03
C GLN A 27 -7.39 -2.17 0.85
N GLU A 28 -7.78 -2.24 2.13
CA GLU A 28 -7.66 -1.10 3.04
C GLU A 28 -6.20 -0.70 3.27
N ALA A 29 -5.30 -1.67 3.46
CA ALA A 29 -3.87 -1.42 3.58
C ALA A 29 -3.30 -0.74 2.32
N ALA A 30 -3.70 -1.19 1.13
CA ALA A 30 -3.28 -0.57 -0.13
C ALA A 30 -3.74 0.90 -0.23
N LEU A 31 -4.99 1.18 0.13
CA LEU A 31 -5.51 2.56 0.15
C LEU A 31 -4.77 3.43 1.15
N ASN A 32 -4.51 2.93 2.36
CA ASN A 32 -3.79 3.68 3.39
C ASN A 32 -2.34 3.95 3.00
N ASN A 33 -1.65 2.97 2.40
CA ASN A 33 -0.29 3.16 1.89
C ASN A 33 -0.24 4.23 0.78
N ALA A 34 -1.23 4.24 -0.13
CA ALA A 34 -1.32 5.25 -1.18
C ALA A 34 -1.55 6.66 -0.59
N ARG A 35 -2.42 6.79 0.42
CA ARG A 35 -2.64 8.07 1.13
C ARG A 35 -1.37 8.58 1.79
N GLN A 36 -0.66 7.72 2.52
CA GLN A 36 0.60 8.09 3.17
C GLN A 36 1.66 8.54 2.15
N LEU A 37 1.72 7.89 0.98
CA LEU A 37 2.62 8.31 -0.09
C LEU A 37 2.29 9.72 -0.58
N ILE A 38 1.00 10.01 -0.81
CA ILE A 38 0.54 11.33 -1.25
C ILE A 38 0.82 12.40 -0.18
N GLU A 39 0.56 12.09 1.09
CA GLU A 39 0.86 12.99 2.22
C GLU A 39 2.35 13.34 2.26
N LYS A 40 3.24 12.34 2.15
CA LYS A 40 4.69 12.55 2.17
C LYS A 40 5.19 13.33 0.96
N LEU A 41 4.64 13.03 -0.21
CA LEU A 41 4.94 13.77 -1.44
C LEU A 41 4.52 15.24 -1.29
N ASN A 42 3.33 15.51 -0.75
CA ASN A 42 2.84 16.87 -0.51
C ASN A 42 3.73 17.61 0.48
N GLU A 43 4.04 17.01 1.64
CA GLU A 43 4.95 17.59 2.64
C GLU A 43 6.31 17.93 2.03
N HIS A 44 6.91 16.99 1.30
CA HIS A 44 8.23 17.15 0.70
C HIS A 44 8.24 18.24 -0.37
N CYS A 45 7.33 18.16 -1.34
CA CYS A 45 7.32 19.08 -2.47
C CYS A 45 6.87 20.48 -2.07
N PHE A 46 5.96 20.61 -1.10
CA PHE A 46 5.58 21.92 -0.57
C PHE A 46 6.77 22.60 0.10
N ALA A 47 7.48 21.89 1.00
CA ALA A 47 8.66 22.42 1.68
C ALA A 47 9.80 22.80 0.72
N LYS A 48 9.93 22.11 -0.42
CA LYS A 48 10.97 22.38 -1.41
C LYS A 48 10.62 23.49 -2.40
N CYS A 49 9.36 23.58 -2.82
CA CYS A 49 8.96 24.43 -3.93
C CYS A 49 8.21 25.69 -3.53
N ILE A 50 7.66 25.78 -2.31
CA ILE A 50 6.80 26.91 -1.88
C ILE A 50 7.51 27.70 -0.76
N PRO A 51 8.39 28.66 -1.09
CA PRO A 51 9.13 29.43 -0.10
C PRO A 51 8.27 30.48 0.62
N LYS A 52 7.18 30.94 -0.01
CA LYS A 52 6.26 31.93 0.53
C LYS A 52 4.82 31.47 0.27
N PRO A 53 4.18 30.77 1.23
CA PRO A 53 2.80 30.33 1.08
C PRO A 53 1.86 31.48 0.78
N SER A 54 0.99 31.30 -0.23
CA SER A 54 -0.06 32.24 -0.60
C SER A 54 -1.31 31.46 -1.03
N SER A 55 -2.40 32.15 -1.37
CA SER A 55 -3.64 31.51 -1.84
C SER A 55 -3.50 30.85 -3.23
N SER A 56 -2.40 31.08 -3.95
CA SER A 56 -2.15 30.54 -5.28
C SER A 56 -0.66 30.26 -5.51
N PHE A 57 -0.33 29.32 -6.37
CA PHE A 57 1.04 29.13 -6.84
C PHE A 57 1.35 30.11 -7.97
N SER A 58 2.54 30.69 -7.95
CA SER A 58 3.14 31.30 -9.13
C SER A 58 3.42 30.22 -10.19
N SER A 59 3.62 30.63 -11.44
CA SER A 59 3.98 29.70 -12.53
C SER A 59 5.25 28.89 -12.23
N GLY A 60 6.25 29.54 -11.61
CA GLY A 60 7.49 28.89 -11.19
C GLY A 60 7.29 27.87 -10.07
N GLU A 61 6.47 28.20 -9.06
CA GLU A 61 6.12 27.27 -7.98
C GLU A 61 5.34 26.07 -8.50
N GLN A 62 4.37 26.29 -9.39
CA GLN A 62 3.61 25.21 -10.03
C GLN A 62 4.51 24.30 -10.86
N GLN A 63 5.43 24.86 -11.65
CA GLN A 63 6.38 24.08 -12.43
C GLN A 63 7.35 23.29 -11.53
N CYS A 64 7.87 23.89 -10.46
CA CYS A 64 8.71 23.21 -9.48
C CYS A 64 7.94 22.05 -8.83
N PHE A 65 6.70 22.30 -8.39
CA PHE A 65 5.90 21.30 -7.70
C PHE A 65 5.62 20.10 -8.60
N SER A 66 5.20 20.32 -9.85
CA SER A 66 5.02 19.23 -10.84
C SER A 66 6.29 18.39 -11.04
N GLN A 67 7.44 19.04 -11.25
CA GLN A 67 8.71 18.33 -11.42
C GLN A 67 9.13 17.59 -10.14
N CYS A 68 8.86 18.16 -8.97
CA CYS A 68 9.14 17.52 -7.70
C CYS A 68 8.32 16.23 -7.55
N MET A 69 7.01 16.27 -7.83
CA MET A 69 6.16 15.09 -7.75
C MET A 69 6.63 13.97 -8.69
N GLU A 70 6.94 14.30 -9.95
CA GLU A 70 7.45 13.34 -10.93
C GLU A 70 8.74 12.67 -10.45
N LYS A 71 9.71 13.47 -9.98
CA LYS A 71 11.00 12.97 -9.46
C LYS A 71 10.82 12.14 -8.19
N TYR A 72 9.94 12.57 -7.28
CA TYR A 72 9.65 11.87 -6.03
C TYR A 72 9.05 10.49 -6.33
N MET A 73 8.04 10.41 -7.20
CA MET A 73 7.40 9.16 -7.58
C MET A 73 8.37 8.23 -8.31
N SER A 74 9.18 8.75 -9.24
CA SER A 74 10.22 7.98 -9.90
C SER A 74 11.21 7.37 -8.91
N THR A 75 11.71 8.18 -7.96
CA THR A 75 12.64 7.74 -6.94
C THR A 75 12.01 6.71 -6.01
N TRP A 76 10.78 6.96 -5.57
CA TRP A 76 10.03 6.05 -4.71
C TRP A 76 9.83 4.68 -5.39
N ASN A 77 9.46 4.65 -6.67
CA ASN A 77 9.33 3.40 -7.42
C ASN A 77 10.64 2.60 -7.47
N THR A 78 11.75 3.26 -7.79
CA THR A 78 13.07 2.62 -7.83
C THR A 78 13.46 2.07 -6.46
N VAL A 79 13.34 2.87 -5.40
CA VAL A 79 13.69 2.43 -4.04
C VAL A 79 12.76 1.31 -3.58
N SER A 80 11.46 1.39 -3.84
CA SER A 80 10.46 0.39 -3.48
C SER A 80 10.76 -0.97 -4.12
N GLN A 81 11.10 -0.99 -5.41
CA GLN A 81 11.47 -2.23 -6.11
C GLN A 81 12.73 -2.87 -5.50
N GLN A 82 13.77 -2.08 -5.24
CA GLN A 82 15.02 -2.59 -4.65
C GLN A 82 14.78 -3.09 -3.22
N TYR A 83 13.98 -2.37 -2.43
CA TYR A 83 13.64 -2.76 -1.08
C TYR A 83 12.86 -4.09 -1.05
N ILE A 84 11.82 -4.24 -1.88
CA ILE A 84 11.04 -5.48 -1.96
C ILE A 84 11.93 -6.66 -2.40
N ALA A 85 12.78 -6.46 -3.42
CA ALA A 85 13.71 -7.48 -3.87
C ALA A 85 14.64 -7.96 -2.73
N ARG A 86 15.14 -7.02 -1.92
CA ARG A 86 15.97 -7.33 -0.75
C ARG A 86 15.20 -8.11 0.33
N VAL A 87 13.99 -7.66 0.68
CA VAL A 87 13.15 -8.32 1.69
C VAL A 87 12.82 -9.76 1.28
N GLN A 88 12.52 -10.00 0.01
CA GLN A 88 12.27 -11.36 -0.51
C GLN A 88 13.50 -12.25 -0.43
N GLN A 89 14.69 -11.73 -0.76
CA GLN A 89 15.94 -12.48 -0.64
C GLN A 89 16.27 -12.85 0.82
N GLU A 90 16.04 -11.94 1.76
CA GLU A 90 16.25 -12.21 3.18
C GLU A 90 15.22 -13.18 3.74
N GLY A 91 13.94 -13.05 3.34
CA GLY A 91 12.88 -13.99 3.72
C GLY A 91 13.12 -15.41 3.20
N ALA A 92 13.64 -15.55 1.97
CA ALA A 92 14.00 -16.85 1.40
C ALA A 92 15.21 -17.50 2.09
N LYS A 93 16.16 -16.70 2.59
CA LYS A 93 17.29 -17.20 3.40
C LYS A 93 16.83 -17.66 4.78
N ALA A 94 15.83 -17.01 5.37
CA ALA A 94 15.29 -17.39 6.67
C ALA A 94 14.48 -18.71 6.64
N SER A 95 13.85 -19.05 5.51
CA SER A 95 13.10 -20.32 5.35
C SER A 95 13.97 -21.51 4.91
N GLY A 96 15.23 -21.30 4.53
CA GLY A 96 16.16 -22.34 4.09
C GLY A 96 16.99 -23.01 5.20
N GLY A 97 16.85 -22.60 6.46
CA GLY A 97 17.65 -23.11 7.60
C GLY A 97 16.95 -24.14 8.51
N GLY A 98 15.75 -24.60 8.17
CA GLY A 98 14.90 -25.43 9.02
C GLY A 98 14.99 -26.94 8.78
N GLY A 99 16.18 -27.49 8.52
CA GLY A 99 16.33 -28.93 8.30
C GLY A 99 17.72 -29.44 8.63
N MET A 100 17.93 -29.83 9.89
CA MET A 100 18.92 -30.83 10.36
C MET A 100 18.87 -30.95 11.89
N PHE A 101 17.72 -31.36 12.44
CA PHE A 101 17.56 -32.15 13.67
C PHE A 101 16.24 -32.90 13.59
#